data_AF-A0A4Z1HZH9-F1
#
_entry.id   AF-A0A4Z1HZH9-F1
#
_cell.length_a   1.000
_cell.length_b   1.000
_cell.length_c   1.000
_cell.angle_alpha   90.00
_cell.angle_beta   90.00
_cell.angle_gamma   90.00
#
_symmetry.space_group_name_H-M   'P 1'
#
loop_
_entity.id
_entity.type
_entity.pdbx_description
1 polymer ?
#
loop_
_entity_poly.entity_id
_entity_poly.type
_entity_poly.pdbx_seq_one_letter_code
_entity_poly.pdbx_strand_id
1 'polypeptide(L)'
;MGNKNARGNAAQTRLSAAFFAEIANKQKIAADAAKALAAMSFDMNTLPTHPAITILGDKEIGIRIVKDTDMTKLIEVLPQYEAYVTKMAIEIHTPTPHSEVREMVANRLEKMKTLYGIIKKFRWANLDVNMYLDTYNFPQMKLAAGLWGLSRKNWKLTYEIRGFKGDYVKVTDYSEFGRRLSGVYKTEFLEQPKLSEPKLAQTQPK
;
A
#
# COMPACT_ATOMS: atom_id res chain seq x y z
N MET A 1 41.87 52.62 -41.43
CA MET A 1 40.50 52.04 -41.38
C MET A 1 40.65 50.55 -41.65
N GLY A 2 40.43 49.68 -40.66
CA GLY A 2 39.23 48.83 -40.59
C GLY A 2 39.44 47.58 -41.48
N ASN A 3 39.37 46.33 -41.03
CA ASN A 3 38.53 45.76 -39.99
C ASN A 3 39.11 44.40 -39.53
N LYS A 4 39.02 44.15 -38.23
CA LYS A 4 39.35 42.88 -37.56
C LYS A 4 38.16 41.94 -37.73
N ASN A 5 38.38 40.70 -38.18
CA ASN A 5 37.44 39.60 -37.93
C ASN A 5 38.22 38.38 -37.45
N ALA A 6 38.40 38.33 -36.12
CA ALA A 6 38.87 37.17 -35.39
C ALA A 6 37.84 36.03 -35.56
N ARG A 7 38.18 35.01 -36.36
CA ARG A 7 37.47 33.73 -36.31
C ARG A 7 38.01 32.96 -35.12
N GLY A 8 37.31 33.08 -34.00
CA GLY A 8 37.57 32.30 -32.78
C GLY A 8 37.54 30.81 -33.11
N ASN A 9 38.67 30.15 -32.95
CA ASN A 9 38.74 28.70 -32.93
C ASN A 9 38.27 28.26 -31.53
N ALA A 10 36.95 28.11 -31.36
CA ALA A 10 36.40 27.41 -30.22
C ALA A 10 36.78 25.93 -30.38
N ALA A 11 37.99 25.59 -29.99
CA ALA A 11 38.40 24.21 -29.79
C ALA A 11 37.51 23.64 -28.69
N GLN A 12 36.36 23.09 -29.09
CA GLN A 12 35.59 22.19 -28.27
C GLN A 12 36.56 21.11 -27.82
N THR A 13 36.96 21.18 -26.57
CA THR A 13 37.88 20.24 -25.94
C THR A 13 37.15 18.90 -25.94
N ARG A 14 37.37 18.11 -27.00
CA ARG A 14 36.79 16.77 -27.10
C ARG A 14 37.38 15.97 -25.96
N LEU A 15 36.52 15.62 -25.00
CA LEU A 15 36.88 14.73 -23.91
C LEU A 15 37.49 13.45 -24.50
N SER A 16 38.62 13.02 -23.96
CA SER A 16 39.36 11.88 -24.49
C SER A 16 38.58 10.58 -24.30
N ALA A 17 38.83 9.58 -25.15
CA ALA A 17 38.25 8.24 -24.97
C ALA A 17 38.59 7.65 -23.59
N ALA A 18 39.75 8.00 -23.02
CA ALA A 18 40.15 7.60 -21.67
C ALA A 18 39.23 8.19 -20.58
N PHE A 19 38.79 9.44 -20.72
CA PHE A 19 37.85 10.08 -19.79
C PHE A 19 36.48 9.39 -19.81
N PHE A 20 35.98 9.03 -20.99
CA PHE A 20 34.73 8.26 -21.10
C PHE A 20 34.85 6.84 -20.53
N ALA A 21 35.99 6.17 -20.73
CA ALA A 21 36.26 4.86 -20.15
C ALA A 21 36.31 4.91 -18.61
N GLU A 22 36.89 5.98 -18.04
CA GLU A 22 36.93 6.18 -16.59
C GLU A 22 35.53 6.41 -16.01
N ILE A 23 34.68 7.20 -16.68
CA ILE A 23 33.27 7.40 -16.28
C ILE A 23 32.50 6.09 -16.35
N ALA A 24 32.66 5.32 -17.44
CA ALA A 24 32.00 4.04 -17.60
C ALA A 24 32.42 3.04 -16.50
N ASN A 25 33.70 2.99 -16.15
CA ASN A 25 34.20 2.16 -15.05
C ASN A 25 33.66 2.60 -13.69
N LYS A 26 33.62 3.91 -13.40
CA LYS A 26 33.02 4.42 -12.15
C LYS A 26 31.54 4.08 -12.04
N GLN A 27 30.79 4.20 -13.14
CA GLN A 27 29.38 3.80 -13.20
C GLN A 27 29.20 2.28 -13.00
N LYS A 28 30.08 1.46 -13.59
CA LYS A 28 30.06 0.00 -13.41
C LYS A 28 30.33 -0.38 -11.96
N ILE A 29 31.36 0.20 -11.34
CA ILE A 29 31.70 -0.04 -9.93
C ILE A 29 30.56 0.41 -9.02
N ALA A 30 29.93 1.56 -9.29
CA ALA A 30 28.77 2.02 -8.52
C ALA A 30 27.55 1.09 -8.70
N ALA A 31 27.33 0.57 -9.91
CA ALA A 31 26.26 -0.39 -10.19
C ALA A 31 26.52 -1.74 -9.50
N ASP A 32 27.75 -2.25 -9.54
CA ASP A 32 28.14 -3.51 -8.89
C ASP A 32 28.11 -3.37 -7.36
N ALA A 33 28.55 -2.23 -6.81
CA ALA A 33 28.43 -1.92 -5.38
C ALA A 33 26.95 -1.81 -4.96
N ALA A 34 26.10 -1.15 -5.74
CA ALA A 34 24.66 -1.09 -5.48
C ALA A 34 23.99 -2.47 -5.58
N LYS A 35 24.45 -3.33 -6.49
CA LYS A 35 23.97 -4.71 -6.65
C LYS A 35 24.43 -5.62 -5.51
N ALA A 36 25.66 -5.44 -5.02
CA ALA A 36 26.19 -6.12 -3.84
C ALA A 36 25.48 -5.65 -2.55
N LEU A 37 25.19 -4.36 -2.42
CA LEU A 37 24.39 -3.82 -1.31
C LEU A 37 22.94 -4.35 -1.36
N ALA A 38 22.35 -4.44 -2.56
CA ALA A 38 21.03 -5.02 -2.75
C ALA A 38 20.97 -6.53 -2.47
N ALA A 39 22.13 -7.21 -2.53
CA ALA A 39 22.34 -8.61 -2.19
C ALA A 39 22.71 -8.83 -0.71
N MET A 40 22.97 -7.78 0.08
CA MET A 40 22.98 -7.89 1.54
C MET A 40 21.53 -8.07 2.00
N SER A 41 21.16 -9.32 2.25
CA SER A 41 19.88 -9.66 2.87
C SER A 41 19.87 -9.13 4.30
N PHE A 42 19.02 -8.12 4.56
CA PHE A 42 18.71 -7.72 5.93
C PHE A 42 17.87 -8.81 6.59
N ASP A 43 18.23 -9.24 7.80
CA ASP A 43 17.44 -10.21 8.56
C ASP A 43 16.21 -9.52 9.18
N MET A 44 15.05 -9.70 8.53
CA MET A 44 13.78 -9.15 9.00
C MET A 44 13.31 -9.70 10.35
N ASN A 45 13.89 -10.80 10.85
CA ASN A 45 13.58 -11.33 12.18
C ASN A 45 14.08 -10.42 13.32
N THR A 46 14.94 -9.46 13.01
CA THR A 46 15.42 -8.47 13.98
C THR A 46 14.43 -7.32 14.22
N LEU A 47 13.39 -7.20 13.40
CA LEU A 47 12.36 -6.18 13.51
C LEU A 47 11.33 -6.53 14.60
N PRO A 48 10.62 -5.53 15.17
CA PRO A 48 9.58 -5.78 16.15
C PRO A 48 8.47 -6.68 15.62
N THR A 49 8.17 -7.72 16.40
CA THR A 49 7.23 -8.76 16.00
C THR A 49 5.80 -8.42 16.39
N HIS A 50 4.86 -8.92 15.59
CA HIS A 50 3.43 -8.84 15.86
C HIS A 50 2.75 -10.16 15.43
N PRO A 51 1.80 -10.71 16.21
CA PRO A 51 1.17 -12.01 15.90
C PRO A 51 0.50 -12.09 14.52
N ALA A 52 0.02 -10.95 14.00
CA ALA A 52 -0.55 -10.87 12.66
C ALA A 52 0.49 -10.85 11.52
N ILE A 53 1.76 -10.55 11.80
CA ILE A 53 2.82 -10.46 10.79
C ILE A 53 3.57 -11.79 10.74
N THR A 54 3.71 -12.36 9.54
CA THR A 54 4.53 -13.54 9.28
C THR A 54 5.54 -13.20 8.19
N ILE A 55 6.82 -13.55 8.40
CA ILE A 55 7.84 -13.42 7.35
C ILE A 55 7.71 -14.65 6.44
N LEU A 56 7.41 -14.43 5.17
CA LEU A 56 7.14 -15.52 4.21
C LEU A 56 8.37 -15.86 3.36
N GLY A 57 9.30 -14.91 3.19
CA GLY A 57 10.50 -15.08 2.40
C GLY A 57 11.35 -13.82 2.35
N ASP A 58 12.25 -13.75 1.35
CA ASP A 58 13.09 -12.57 1.17
C ASP A 58 12.23 -11.36 0.75
N LYS A 59 12.30 -10.29 1.56
CA LYS A 59 11.55 -9.04 1.36
C LYS A 59 10.04 -9.24 1.23
N GLU A 60 9.50 -10.30 1.83
CA GLU A 60 8.09 -10.71 1.73
C GLU A 60 7.48 -11.00 3.10
N ILE A 61 6.34 -10.38 3.38
CA ILE A 61 5.57 -10.59 4.61
C ILE A 61 4.10 -10.89 4.33
N GLY A 62 3.48 -11.67 5.20
CA GLY A 62 2.05 -11.89 5.30
C GLY A 62 1.47 -11.13 6.50
N ILE A 63 0.29 -10.53 6.33
CA ILE A 63 -0.47 -9.90 7.40
C ILE A 63 -1.84 -10.58 7.49
N ARG A 64 -2.16 -11.18 8.64
CA ARG A 64 -3.45 -11.81 8.88
C ARG A 64 -4.27 -11.01 9.89
N ILE A 65 -5.33 -10.37 9.41
CA ILE A 65 -6.24 -9.55 10.22
C ILE A 65 -7.48 -10.38 10.53
N VAL A 66 -7.66 -10.70 11.81
CA VAL A 66 -8.85 -11.37 12.34
C VAL A 66 -9.61 -10.42 13.28
N LYS A 67 -10.76 -10.86 13.82
CA LYS A 67 -11.58 -10.07 14.76
C LYS A 67 -10.76 -9.46 15.91
N ASP A 68 -9.89 -10.26 16.52
CA ASP A 68 -9.17 -9.92 17.74
C ASP A 68 -7.72 -9.46 17.49
N THR A 69 -7.39 -9.09 16.26
CA THR A 69 -6.08 -8.53 15.92
C THR A 69 -5.87 -7.20 16.64
N ASP A 70 -4.75 -7.05 17.34
CA ASP A 70 -4.31 -5.77 17.91
C ASP A 70 -3.84 -4.83 16.79
N MET A 71 -4.81 -4.17 16.17
CA MET A 71 -4.56 -3.24 15.07
C MET A 71 -3.70 -2.06 15.52
N THR A 72 -3.74 -1.65 16.79
CA THR A 72 -2.96 -0.50 17.27
C THR A 72 -1.47 -0.85 17.26
N LYS A 73 -1.11 -1.99 17.84
CA LYS A 73 0.27 -2.47 17.80
C LYS A 73 0.73 -2.79 16.39
N LEU A 74 -0.14 -3.38 15.55
CA LEU A 74 0.17 -3.63 14.14
C LEU A 74 0.55 -2.35 13.38
N ILE A 75 -0.24 -1.28 13.56
CA ILE A 75 0.00 0.04 12.95
C ILE A 75 1.33 0.66 13.44
N GLU A 76 1.71 0.40 14.69
CA GLU A 76 2.97 0.89 15.26
C GLU A 76 4.20 0.17 14.70
N VAL A 77 4.15 -1.17 14.56
CA VAL A 77 5.30 -1.95 14.12
C VAL A 77 5.48 -1.98 12.61
N LEU A 78 4.39 -1.95 11.84
CA LEU A 78 4.43 -2.17 10.39
C LEU A 78 5.36 -1.18 9.64
N PRO A 79 5.41 0.13 9.97
CA PRO A 79 6.32 1.06 9.29
C PRO A 79 7.80 0.66 9.34
N GLN A 80 8.23 -0.13 10.33
CA GLN A 80 9.63 -0.58 10.43
C GLN A 80 10.02 -1.58 9.34
N TYR A 81 9.04 -2.19 8.69
CA TYR A 81 9.23 -3.09 7.55
C TYR A 81 9.34 -2.31 6.21
N GLU A 82 9.10 -1.00 6.19
CA GLU A 82 8.98 -0.18 4.96
C GLU A 82 10.20 -0.26 4.04
N ALA A 83 11.39 -0.21 4.61
CA ALA A 83 12.65 -0.19 3.86
C ALA A 83 13.03 -1.55 3.25
N TYR A 84 12.44 -2.64 3.77
CA TYR A 84 12.91 -4.00 3.49
C TYR A 84 11.92 -4.82 2.68
N VAL A 85 10.63 -4.52 2.79
CA VAL A 85 9.58 -5.33 2.16
C VAL A 85 9.21 -4.79 0.78
N THR A 86 9.19 -5.70 -0.19
CA THR A 86 8.74 -5.42 -1.56
C THR A 86 7.51 -6.23 -1.95
N LYS A 87 7.19 -7.30 -1.22
CA LYS A 87 6.00 -8.12 -1.44
C LYS A 87 5.19 -8.26 -0.16
N MET A 88 3.87 -8.12 -0.27
CA MET A 88 2.99 -8.26 0.87
C MET A 88 1.75 -9.07 0.52
N ALA A 89 1.40 -10.02 1.37
CA ALA A 89 0.10 -10.69 1.34
C ALA A 89 -0.74 -10.22 2.53
N ILE A 90 -2.01 -9.84 2.32
CA ILE A 90 -2.93 -9.46 3.41
C ILE A 90 -4.15 -10.35 3.36
N GLU A 91 -4.43 -11.03 4.46
CA GLU A 91 -5.63 -11.82 4.67
C GLU A 91 -6.56 -11.12 5.67
N ILE A 92 -7.80 -10.86 5.27
CA ILE A 92 -8.80 -10.19 6.11
C ILE A 92 -9.92 -11.16 6.43
N HIS A 93 -10.04 -11.53 7.70
CA HIS A 93 -11.06 -12.40 8.28
C HIS A 93 -11.85 -11.65 9.35
N THR A 94 -12.77 -10.78 8.94
CA THR A 94 -13.57 -9.99 9.87
C THR A 94 -15.00 -10.49 9.92
N PRO A 95 -15.66 -10.53 11.10
CA PRO A 95 -17.05 -10.92 11.22
C PRO A 95 -17.99 -10.05 10.38
N THR A 96 -19.21 -10.52 10.16
CA THR A 96 -20.24 -9.70 9.49
C THR A 96 -20.59 -8.48 10.35
N PRO A 97 -20.66 -7.26 9.80
CA PRO A 97 -20.89 -6.05 10.59
C PRO A 97 -22.15 -6.08 11.47
N HIS A 98 -23.21 -6.77 11.03
CA HIS A 98 -24.45 -6.90 11.81
C HIS A 98 -24.31 -7.81 13.05
N SER A 99 -23.26 -8.63 13.11
CA SER A 99 -22.95 -9.46 14.28
C SER A 99 -22.13 -8.72 15.35
N GLU A 100 -21.80 -7.45 15.12
CA GLU A 100 -20.93 -6.66 15.99
C GLU A 100 -21.56 -5.31 16.36
N VAL A 101 -21.11 -4.76 17.48
CA VAL A 101 -21.53 -3.42 17.92
C VAL A 101 -21.01 -2.37 16.93
N ARG A 102 -21.85 -1.42 16.55
CA ARG A 102 -21.54 -0.40 15.52
C ARG A 102 -20.22 0.34 15.76
N GLU A 103 -19.92 0.65 17.03
CA GLU A 103 -18.68 1.33 17.42
C GLU A 103 -17.43 0.50 17.13
N MET A 104 -17.50 -0.82 17.32
CA MET A 104 -16.38 -1.73 17.01
C MET A 104 -16.11 -1.78 15.50
N VAL A 105 -17.18 -1.81 14.69
CA VAL A 105 -17.08 -1.78 13.23
C VAL A 105 -16.47 -0.45 12.76
N ALA A 106 -16.92 0.67 13.32
CA ALA A 106 -16.39 2.00 13.00
C ALA A 106 -14.91 2.14 13.40
N ASN A 107 -14.55 1.73 14.62
CA ASN A 107 -13.16 1.76 15.09
C ASN A 107 -12.26 0.88 14.20
N ARG A 108 -12.71 -0.31 13.81
CA ARG A 108 -11.97 -1.17 12.87
C ARG A 108 -11.74 -0.49 11.53
N LEU A 109 -12.78 0.15 10.98
CA LEU A 109 -12.66 0.89 9.71
C LEU A 109 -11.61 2.00 9.82
N GLU A 110 -11.61 2.79 10.89
CA GLU A 110 -10.61 3.85 11.12
C GLU A 110 -9.19 3.28 11.22
N LYS A 111 -9.00 2.18 11.96
CA LYS A 111 -7.70 1.49 12.04
C LYS A 111 -7.25 0.96 10.67
N MET A 112 -8.16 0.42 9.87
CA MET A 112 -7.86 -0.01 8.50
C MET A 112 -7.46 1.16 7.60
N LYS A 113 -8.10 2.34 7.73
CA LYS A 113 -7.67 3.55 7.00
C LYS A 113 -6.23 3.91 7.32
N THR A 114 -5.87 3.92 8.61
CA THR A 114 -4.48 4.18 9.04
C THR A 114 -3.53 3.12 8.49
N LEU A 115 -3.91 1.85 8.54
CA LEU A 115 -3.13 0.74 7.98
C LEU A 115 -2.84 0.96 6.48
N TYR A 116 -3.85 1.28 5.67
CA TYR A 116 -3.64 1.57 4.25
C TYR A 116 -2.80 2.82 4.00
N GLY A 117 -2.91 3.82 4.87
CA GLY A 117 -2.03 5.00 4.86
C GLY A 117 -0.55 4.66 5.07
N ILE A 118 -0.27 3.68 5.94
CA ILE A 118 1.08 3.12 6.12
C ILE A 118 1.47 2.30 4.90
N ILE A 119 0.61 1.39 4.46
CA ILE A 119 0.89 0.51 3.32
C ILE A 119 1.24 1.34 2.08
N LYS A 120 0.58 2.47 1.85
CA LYS A 120 0.87 3.35 0.71
C LYS A 120 2.31 3.84 0.61
N LYS A 121 3.07 3.89 1.72
CA LYS A 121 4.43 4.45 1.76
C LYS A 121 5.50 3.49 1.24
N PHE A 122 5.26 2.19 1.36
CA PHE A 122 6.21 1.17 0.94
C PHE A 122 6.39 1.12 -0.58
N ARG A 123 7.57 0.66 -0.98
CA ARG A 123 7.95 0.49 -2.38
C ARG A 123 7.64 -0.93 -2.86
N TRP A 124 6.36 -1.27 -2.93
CA TRP A 124 5.94 -2.63 -3.30
C TRP A 124 6.16 -2.94 -4.78
N ALA A 125 6.62 -4.16 -5.04
CA ALA A 125 6.49 -4.86 -6.30
C ALA A 125 5.09 -5.48 -6.44
N ASN A 126 4.62 -6.21 -5.41
CA ASN A 126 3.33 -6.89 -5.42
C ASN A 126 2.64 -6.83 -4.04
N LEU A 127 1.33 -6.59 -4.04
CA LEU A 127 0.43 -6.64 -2.89
C LEU A 127 -0.76 -7.54 -3.22
N ASP A 128 -0.84 -8.70 -2.59
CA ASP A 128 -1.96 -9.63 -2.78
C ASP A 128 -2.88 -9.54 -1.55
N VAL A 129 -4.13 -9.13 -1.76
CA VAL A 129 -5.12 -9.05 -0.68
C VAL A 129 -6.22 -10.07 -0.91
N ASN A 130 -6.42 -10.92 0.08
CA ASN A 130 -7.46 -11.92 0.11
C ASN A 130 -8.40 -11.60 1.26
N MET A 131 -9.69 -11.56 0.97
CA MET A 131 -10.68 -11.22 1.97
C MET A 131 -11.74 -12.31 2.07
N TYR A 132 -11.93 -12.79 3.29
CA TYR A 132 -12.83 -13.88 3.62
C TYR A 132 -14.18 -13.31 4.04
N LEU A 133 -15.23 -13.77 3.37
CA LEU A 133 -16.60 -13.35 3.58
C LEU A 133 -17.38 -14.50 4.19
N ASP A 134 -18.18 -14.24 5.24
CA ASP A 134 -19.04 -15.29 5.81
C ASP A 134 -20.21 -15.64 4.86
N THR A 135 -20.66 -14.67 4.07
CA THR A 135 -21.68 -14.77 3.01
C THR A 135 -21.39 -13.74 1.92
N TYR A 136 -22.25 -13.57 0.91
CA TYR A 136 -22.13 -12.50 -0.10
C TYR A 136 -22.44 -11.10 0.49
N ASN A 137 -21.64 -10.66 1.46
CA ASN A 137 -21.89 -9.50 2.30
C ASN A 137 -21.00 -8.31 1.92
N PHE A 138 -21.54 -7.39 1.13
CA PHE A 138 -20.83 -6.19 0.70
C PHE A 138 -20.31 -5.29 1.86
N PRO A 139 -21.07 -5.08 2.95
CA PRO A 139 -20.54 -4.39 4.14
C PRO A 139 -19.19 -4.90 4.66
N GLN A 140 -18.91 -6.21 4.63
CA GLN A 140 -17.58 -6.72 4.99
C GLN A 140 -16.54 -6.18 4.02
N MET A 141 -16.83 -6.22 2.71
CA MET A 141 -15.91 -5.87 1.62
C MET A 141 -15.39 -4.43 1.71
N LYS A 142 -16.14 -3.53 2.37
CA LYS A 142 -15.76 -2.12 2.56
C LYS A 142 -14.39 -1.94 3.20
N LEU A 143 -13.95 -2.87 4.05
CA LEU A 143 -12.64 -2.78 4.68
C LEU A 143 -11.51 -2.82 3.65
N ALA A 144 -11.69 -3.50 2.51
CA ALA A 144 -10.72 -3.55 1.43
C ALA A 144 -10.75 -2.32 0.50
N ALA A 145 -11.70 -1.38 0.67
CA ALA A 145 -11.84 -0.23 -0.21
C ALA A 145 -10.62 0.70 -0.18
N GLY A 146 -9.85 0.73 0.91
CA GLY A 146 -8.62 1.51 1.01
C GLY A 146 -7.56 1.17 -0.05
N LEU A 147 -7.62 -0.02 -0.66
CA LEU A 147 -6.75 -0.42 -1.77
C LEU A 147 -6.88 0.47 -3.01
N TRP A 148 -8.03 1.11 -3.20
CA TRP A 148 -8.22 2.06 -4.31
C TRP A 148 -7.35 3.33 -4.17
N GLY A 149 -6.78 3.58 -2.99
CA GLY A 149 -5.79 4.63 -2.78
C GLY A 149 -4.35 4.26 -3.17
N LEU A 150 -4.13 3.01 -3.60
CA LEU A 150 -2.83 2.48 -4.03
C LEU A 150 -2.74 2.38 -5.56
N SER A 151 -1.51 2.38 -6.08
CA SER A 151 -1.27 2.20 -7.52
C SER A 151 -1.72 0.81 -8.00
N ARG A 152 -2.64 0.77 -8.97
CA ARG A 152 -3.28 -0.47 -9.47
C ARG A 152 -2.34 -1.50 -10.10
N LYS A 153 -1.14 -1.08 -10.51
CA LYS A 153 -0.18 -1.99 -11.15
C LYS A 153 0.39 -3.03 -10.19
N ASN A 154 0.33 -2.74 -8.89
CA ASN A 154 1.10 -3.47 -7.89
C ASN A 154 0.20 -4.22 -6.91
N TRP A 155 -1.11 -4.33 -7.15
CA TRP A 155 -1.99 -5.05 -6.24
C TRP A 155 -3.06 -5.90 -6.92
N LYS A 156 -3.48 -6.95 -6.21
CA LYS A 156 -4.61 -7.82 -6.55
C LYS A 156 -5.51 -7.98 -5.34
N LEU A 157 -6.83 -8.05 -5.58
CA LEU A 157 -7.83 -8.30 -4.55
C LEU A 157 -8.68 -9.50 -4.97
N THR A 158 -8.78 -10.48 -4.09
CA THR A 158 -9.68 -11.62 -4.24
C THR A 158 -10.59 -11.76 -3.02
N TYR A 159 -11.78 -12.29 -3.24
CA TYR A 159 -12.70 -12.66 -2.17
C TYR A 159 -12.93 -14.16 -2.15
N GLU A 160 -12.96 -14.73 -0.95
CA GLU A 160 -13.32 -16.12 -0.70
C GLU A 160 -14.60 -16.16 0.15
N ILE A 161 -15.62 -16.88 -0.32
CA ILE A 161 -16.89 -16.99 0.39
C ILE A 161 -16.88 -18.27 1.23
N ARG A 162 -17.14 -18.13 2.53
CA ARG A 162 -17.22 -19.25 3.48
C ARG A 162 -18.26 -20.26 3.02
N GLY A 163 -17.86 -21.53 2.98
CA GLY A 163 -18.71 -22.64 2.52
C GLY A 163 -18.58 -22.95 1.02
N PHE A 164 -17.97 -22.07 0.22
CA PHE A 164 -17.66 -22.28 -1.20
C PHE A 164 -16.14 -22.38 -1.37
N LYS A 165 -15.58 -23.53 -0.97
CA LYS A 165 -14.14 -23.76 -0.97
C LYS A 165 -13.61 -23.77 -2.41
N GLY A 166 -12.79 -22.76 -2.75
CA GLY A 166 -12.10 -22.68 -4.05
C GLY A 166 -12.65 -21.64 -5.04
N ASP A 167 -13.79 -21.01 -4.74
CA ASP A 167 -14.36 -19.96 -5.59
C ASP A 167 -13.79 -18.58 -5.19
N TYR A 168 -12.60 -18.28 -5.71
CA TYR A 168 -12.02 -16.94 -5.58
C TYR A 168 -12.65 -15.98 -6.59
N VAL A 169 -13.36 -14.98 -6.10
CA VAL A 169 -13.86 -13.90 -6.95
C VAL A 169 -12.79 -12.82 -7.08
N LYS A 170 -12.16 -12.75 -8.25
CA LYS A 170 -11.19 -11.68 -8.55
C LYS A 170 -11.91 -10.36 -8.73
N VAL A 171 -11.43 -9.34 -8.03
CA VAL A 171 -11.96 -7.98 -8.13
C VAL A 171 -11.16 -7.20 -9.14
N THR A 172 -11.86 -6.69 -10.15
CA THR A 172 -11.29 -5.84 -11.19
C THR A 172 -12.04 -4.52 -11.27
N ASP A 173 -11.47 -3.52 -11.95
CA ASP A 173 -12.09 -2.20 -12.10
C ASP A 173 -13.44 -2.24 -12.81
N TYR A 174 -13.65 -3.25 -13.64
CA TYR A 174 -14.86 -3.43 -14.42
C TYR A 174 -15.88 -4.32 -13.73
N SER A 175 -15.49 -5.03 -12.67
CA SER A 175 -16.43 -5.81 -11.86
C SER A 175 -17.39 -4.92 -11.08
N GLU A 176 -18.61 -5.39 -10.84
CA GLU A 176 -19.60 -4.68 -10.01
C GLU A 176 -19.00 -4.31 -8.65
N PHE A 177 -18.29 -5.26 -8.03
CA PHE A 177 -17.60 -5.05 -6.76
C PHE A 177 -16.53 -3.97 -6.84
N GLY A 178 -15.71 -3.97 -7.90
CA GLY A 178 -14.67 -2.96 -8.05
C GLY A 178 -15.24 -1.55 -8.19
N ARG A 179 -16.37 -1.39 -8.90
CA ARG A 179 -17.07 -0.10 -9.01
C ARG A 179 -17.64 0.35 -7.67
N ARG A 180 -18.28 -0.57 -6.92
CA ARG A 180 -18.85 -0.26 -5.61
C ARG A 180 -17.79 0.10 -4.59
N LEU A 181 -16.66 -0.63 -4.55
CA LEU A 181 -15.53 -0.35 -3.67
C LEU A 181 -14.84 0.97 -4.02
N SER A 182 -14.72 1.30 -5.30
CA SER A 182 -14.27 2.62 -5.75
C SER A 182 -15.17 3.74 -5.20
N GLY A 183 -16.49 3.52 -5.21
CA GLY A 183 -17.46 4.43 -4.58
C GLY A 183 -17.20 4.59 -3.08
N VAL A 184 -17.07 3.48 -2.35
CA VAL A 184 -16.77 3.47 -0.91
C VAL A 184 -15.47 4.19 -0.60
N TYR A 185 -14.42 3.97 -1.40
CA TYR A 185 -13.15 4.67 -1.23
C TYR A 185 -13.32 6.20 -1.35
N LYS A 186 -14.07 6.67 -2.35
CA LYS A 186 -14.33 8.12 -2.49
C LYS A 186 -15.09 8.69 -1.30
N THR A 187 -16.09 7.99 -0.79
CA THR A 187 -16.96 8.51 0.27
C THR A 187 -16.40 8.33 1.67
N GLU A 188 -15.65 7.25 1.93
CA GLU A 188 -15.23 6.88 3.29
C GLU A 188 -13.73 7.07 3.52
N PHE A 189 -12.89 7.08 2.47
CA PHE A 189 -11.42 7.17 2.58
C PHE A 189 -10.83 8.48 2.04
N LEU A 190 -11.51 9.16 1.10
CA LEU A 190 -11.07 10.47 0.58
C LEU A 190 -11.80 11.65 1.23
N GLU A 191 -13.09 11.54 1.52
CA GLU A 191 -13.83 12.59 2.22
C GLU A 191 -13.40 12.66 3.69
N GLN A 192 -12.94 13.84 4.12
CA GLN A 192 -12.75 14.16 5.53
C GLN A 192 -14.09 14.04 6.28
N PRO A 193 -14.09 13.72 7.60
CA PRO A 193 -15.31 13.53 8.35
C PRO A 193 -16.20 14.77 8.21
N LYS A 194 -17.40 14.59 7.64
CA LYS A 194 -18.48 15.56 7.82
C LYS A 194 -18.79 15.53 9.31
N LEU A 195 -18.25 16.49 10.07
CA LEU A 195 -18.80 16.84 11.37
C LEU A 195 -20.29 17.08 11.10
N SER A 196 -21.12 16.12 11.48
CA SER A 196 -22.55 16.34 11.52
C SER A 196 -22.76 17.24 12.70
N GLU A 197 -22.95 18.54 12.44
CA GLU A 197 -23.46 19.45 13.44
C GLU A 197 -24.73 18.83 14.05
N PRO A 198 -24.86 18.79 15.39
CA PRO A 198 -26.10 18.35 15.99
C PRO A 198 -27.20 19.32 15.53
N LYS A 199 -28.21 18.79 14.84
CA LYS A 199 -29.44 19.54 14.55
C LYS A 199 -30.00 20.02 15.89
N LEU A 200 -29.83 21.30 16.18
CA LEU A 200 -30.56 22.01 17.23
C LEU A 200 -32.05 21.76 16.99
N ALA A 201 -32.67 21.05 17.93
CA ALA A 201 -34.10 20.87 17.98
C ALA A 201 -34.75 22.26 18.05
N GLN A 202 -35.40 22.67 16.96
CA GLN A 202 -36.28 23.83 16.99
C GLN A 202 -37.56 23.41 17.71
N THR A 203 -37.63 23.72 19.00
CA THR A 203 -38.89 23.78 19.77
C THR A 203 -39.82 24.79 19.10
N GLN A 204 -40.97 24.30 18.61
CA GLN A 204 -42.09 25.15 18.21
C GLN A 204 -42.82 25.64 19.47
N PRO A 205 -43.08 26.94 19.64
CA PRO A 205 -44.03 27.40 20.65
C PRO A 205 -45.47 27.20 20.15
N LYS A 206 -46.34 26.80 21.09
CA LYS A 206 -47.81 26.79 20.95
C LYS A 206 -48.36 28.20 20.84
#